data_AF-A0A5C7NDF8-F1
#
_entry.id   AF-A0A5C7NDF8-F1
#
_cell.length_a   1.000
_cell.length_b   1.000
_cell.length_c   1.000
_cell.angle_alpha   90.00
_cell.angle_beta   90.00
_cell.angle_gamma   90.00
#
_symmetry.space_group_name_H-M   'P 1'
#
loop_
_entity.id
_entity.type
_entity.pdbx_description
1 polymer ?
#
loop_
_entity_poly.entity_id
_entity_poly.type
_entity_poly.pdbx_seq_one_letter_code
_entity_poly.pdbx_strand_id
1 'polypeptide(L)'
;MAMITKARWLAGDPSTDKDEWYRELQQHEDAFDRLDPASLLPENEQLLRSLPVKSWRQVRLSNLAFLREHLPPLRWAVQLPATYGLVLVCISQEVADTVRGKLVSQGVYPARLWPQPEGSREPDTDLANRILVIHTDHRYTRTQIAGVVQLLKIV
;
A
#
# COMPACT_ATOMS: atom_id res chain seq x y z
N MET A 1 -18.70 11.76 14.09
CA MET A 1 -19.68 10.66 13.94
C MET A 1 -20.47 10.76 12.64
N ALA A 2 -20.47 11.93 11.99
CA ALA A 2 -21.10 12.24 10.71
C ALA A 2 -21.09 11.12 9.65
N MET A 3 -19.98 10.40 9.44
CA MET A 3 -19.93 9.30 8.45
C MET A 3 -20.78 8.08 8.82
N ILE A 4 -20.90 7.76 10.11
CA ILE A 4 -21.76 6.66 10.59
C ILE A 4 -23.24 7.05 10.43
N THR A 5 -23.60 8.28 10.81
CA THR A 5 -24.96 8.80 10.66
C THR A 5 -25.36 8.91 9.19
N LYS A 6 -24.45 9.37 8.32
CA LYS A 6 -24.63 9.35 6.85
C LYS A 6 -24.91 7.95 6.33
N ALA A 7 -24.14 6.95 6.77
CA ALA A 7 -24.32 5.56 6.34
C ALA A 7 -25.70 5.00 6.77
N ARG A 8 -26.15 5.30 7.99
CA ARG A 8 -27.49 4.92 8.49
C ARG A 8 -28.61 5.61 7.71
N TRP A 9 -28.48 6.90 7.42
CA TRP A 9 -29.44 7.63 6.60
C TRP A 9 -29.55 7.06 5.18
N LEU A 10 -28.41 6.75 4.54
CA LEU A 10 -28.39 6.08 3.22
C LEU A 10 -29.01 4.68 3.25
N ALA A 11 -28.98 4.01 4.41
CA ALA A 11 -29.65 2.72 4.63
C ALA A 11 -31.16 2.86 4.91
N GLY A 12 -31.69 4.08 4.96
CA GLY A 12 -33.11 4.37 5.20
C GLY A 12 -33.51 4.33 6.67
N ASP A 13 -32.56 4.50 7.60
CA ASP A 13 -32.86 4.54 9.03
C ASP A 13 -33.71 5.78 9.38
N PRO A 14 -34.97 5.61 9.84
CA PRO A 14 -35.88 6.71 10.11
C PRO A 14 -35.47 7.54 11.35
N SER A 15 -34.51 7.06 12.15
CA SER A 15 -33.97 7.80 13.29
C SER A 15 -32.89 8.82 12.91
N THR A 16 -32.59 8.97 11.61
CA THR A 16 -31.53 9.85 11.12
C THR A 16 -32.06 11.02 10.30
N ASP A 17 -31.55 12.21 10.59
CA ASP A 17 -31.84 13.44 9.84
C ASP A 17 -30.65 13.83 8.94
N LYS A 18 -30.94 14.11 7.67
CA LYS A 18 -29.95 14.53 6.69
C LYS A 18 -29.27 15.84 7.07
N ASP A 19 -30.05 16.81 7.52
CA ASP A 19 -29.57 18.16 7.80
C ASP A 19 -28.76 18.20 9.11
N GLU A 20 -29.00 17.24 10.00
CA GLU A 20 -28.22 17.05 11.22
C GLU A 20 -26.81 16.54 10.91
N TRP A 21 -26.66 15.41 10.22
CA TRP A 21 -25.32 14.86 9.96
C TRP A 21 -24.53 15.72 8.98
N TYR A 22 -25.19 16.45 8.07
CA TYR A 22 -24.52 17.37 7.16
C TYR A 22 -23.91 18.57 7.90
N ARG A 23 -24.62 19.13 8.88
CA ARG A 23 -24.06 20.19 9.75
C ARG A 23 -22.89 19.69 10.59
N GLU A 24 -22.99 18.48 11.14
CA GLU A 24 -21.87 17.86 11.87
C GLU A 24 -20.64 17.69 10.96
N LEU A 25 -20.83 17.29 9.69
CA LEU A 25 -19.75 17.19 8.72
C LEU A 25 -19.06 18.53 8.47
N GLN A 26 -19.84 19.59 8.24
CA GLN A 26 -19.30 20.94 8.01
C GLN A 26 -18.48 21.44 9.22
N GLN A 27 -18.95 21.20 10.44
CA GLN A 27 -18.21 21.56 11.66
C GLN A 27 -16.87 20.80 11.80
N HIS A 28 -16.80 19.57 11.32
CA HIS A 28 -15.56 18.81 11.28
C HIS A 28 -14.62 19.27 10.15
N GLU A 29 -15.16 19.80 9.06
CA GLU A 29 -14.33 20.35 7.98
C GLU A 29 -13.51 21.56 8.46
N ASP A 30 -14.12 22.44 9.24
CA ASP A 30 -13.46 23.60 9.88
C ASP A 30 -12.40 23.18 10.93
N ALA A 31 -12.40 21.92 11.36
CA ALA A 31 -11.42 21.39 12.32
C ALA A 31 -10.15 20.84 11.65
N PHE A 32 -10.15 20.60 10.33
CA PHE A 32 -8.96 20.11 9.62
C PHE A 32 -7.80 21.12 9.62
N ASP A 33 -8.09 22.41 9.78
CA ASP A 33 -7.07 23.47 9.90
C ASP A 33 -6.22 23.36 11.17
N ARG A 34 -6.67 22.60 12.18
CA ARG A 34 -6.00 22.50 13.48
C ARG A 34 -4.94 21.41 13.54
N LEU A 35 -4.85 20.54 12.52
CA LEU A 35 -3.88 19.44 12.38
C LEU A 35 -3.76 18.47 13.58
N ASP A 36 -4.65 18.56 14.57
CA ASP A 36 -4.66 17.65 15.70
C ASP A 36 -5.00 16.22 15.23
N PRO A 37 -4.26 15.20 15.70
CA PRO A 37 -4.56 13.82 15.33
C PRO A 37 -5.93 13.43 15.88
N ALA A 38 -6.82 13.00 14.98
CA ALA A 38 -8.14 12.51 15.37
C ALA A 38 -8.01 11.28 16.29
N SER A 39 -8.79 11.26 17.37
CA SER A 39 -8.87 10.10 18.24
C SER A 39 -9.48 8.89 17.53
N LEU A 40 -9.01 7.69 17.89
CA LEU A 40 -9.59 6.45 17.39
C LEU A 40 -11.01 6.30 17.94
N LEU A 41 -11.98 6.17 17.04
CA LEU A 41 -13.38 5.91 17.43
C LEU A 41 -13.53 4.50 18.01
N PRO A 42 -14.35 4.28 19.05
CA PRO A 42 -14.55 2.96 19.66
C PRO A 42 -14.96 1.86 18.67
N GLU A 43 -15.78 2.19 17.66
CA GLU A 43 -16.20 1.24 16.63
C GLU A 43 -15.01 0.77 15.77
N ASN A 44 -14.05 1.68 15.51
CA ASN A 44 -12.82 1.34 14.80
C ASN A 44 -11.92 0.44 15.64
N GLU A 45 -11.92 0.59 16.97
CA GLU A 45 -11.15 -0.27 17.85
C GLU A 45 -11.64 -1.72 17.78
N GLN A 46 -12.96 -1.93 17.79
CA GLN A 46 -13.53 -3.27 17.63
C GLN A 46 -13.21 -3.87 16.26
N LEU A 47 -13.31 -3.08 15.19
CA LEU A 47 -12.93 -3.50 13.84
C LEU A 47 -11.45 -3.93 13.80
N LEU A 48 -10.53 -3.11 14.33
CA LEU A 48 -9.10 -3.42 14.35
C LEU A 48 -8.80 -4.72 15.10
N ARG A 49 -9.52 -5.00 16.20
CA ARG A 49 -9.41 -6.26 16.95
C ARG A 49 -9.93 -7.47 16.18
N SER A 50 -10.87 -7.29 15.25
CA SER A 50 -11.42 -8.37 14.42
C SER A 50 -10.50 -8.79 13.26
N LEU A 51 -9.57 -7.91 12.85
CA LEU A 51 -8.67 -8.19 11.74
C LEU A 51 -7.65 -9.27 12.12
N PRO A 52 -7.44 -10.31 11.30
CA PRO A 52 -6.51 -11.39 11.62
C PRO A 52 -5.05 -10.99 11.29
N VAL A 53 -4.62 -9.82 11.79
CA VAL A 53 -3.35 -9.14 11.46
C VAL A 53 -2.14 -10.04 11.67
N LYS A 54 -2.15 -10.87 12.73
CA LYS A 54 -1.06 -11.82 13.00
C LYS A 54 -0.89 -12.82 11.86
N SER A 55 -1.99 -13.43 11.41
CA SER A 55 -1.97 -14.39 10.30
C SER A 55 -1.55 -13.71 9.00
N TRP A 56 -2.08 -12.51 8.71
CA TRP A 56 -1.72 -11.75 7.52
C TRP A 56 -0.25 -11.38 7.48
N ARG A 57 0.31 -10.99 8.63
CA ARG A 57 1.75 -10.72 8.78
C ARG A 57 2.56 -11.98 8.54
N GLN A 58 2.15 -13.13 9.08
CA GLN A 58 2.86 -14.39 8.89
C GLN A 58 2.87 -14.83 7.43
N VAL A 59 1.73 -14.77 6.74
CA VAL A 59 1.65 -15.08 5.30
C VAL A 59 2.54 -14.12 4.51
N ARG A 60 2.48 -12.82 4.80
CA ARG A 60 3.30 -11.82 4.10
C ARG A 60 4.79 -12.08 4.24
N LEU A 61 5.25 -12.38 5.45
CA LEU A 61 6.65 -12.68 5.72
C LEU A 61 7.07 -14.01 5.08
N SER A 62 6.21 -15.03 5.10
CA SER A 62 6.46 -16.31 4.42
C SER A 62 6.54 -16.13 2.90
N ASN A 63 5.70 -15.28 2.32
CA ASN A 63 5.74 -14.94 0.90
C ASN A 63 7.02 -14.20 0.53
N LEU A 64 7.42 -13.23 1.34
CA LEU A 64 8.66 -12.49 1.12
C LEU A 64 9.90 -13.38 1.26
N ALA A 65 9.93 -14.27 2.26
CA ALA A 65 11.02 -15.22 2.45
C ALA A 65 11.16 -16.16 1.25
N PHE A 66 10.07 -16.78 0.82
CA PHE A 66 10.07 -17.64 -0.36
C PHE A 66 10.53 -16.89 -1.62
N LEU A 67 10.03 -15.67 -1.84
CA LEU A 67 10.44 -14.86 -2.98
C LEU A 67 11.95 -14.61 -2.95
N ARG A 68 12.50 -14.16 -1.82
CA ARG A 68 13.94 -13.87 -1.68
C ARG A 68 14.82 -15.10 -1.85
N GLU A 69 14.39 -16.25 -1.32
CA GLU A 69 15.12 -17.51 -1.43
C GLU A 69 15.22 -18.00 -2.89
N HIS A 70 14.17 -17.78 -3.69
CA HIS A 70 14.08 -18.32 -5.05
C HIS A 70 14.50 -17.31 -6.14
N LEU A 71 14.75 -16.05 -5.75
CA LEU A 71 15.15 -14.99 -6.65
C LEU A 71 16.69 -14.88 -6.65
N PRO A 72 17.36 -15.13 -7.79
CA PRO A 72 18.80 -14.97 -7.89
C PRO A 72 19.20 -13.49 -7.76
N PRO A 73 20.50 -13.19 -7.57
CA PRO A 73 21.01 -11.84 -7.69
C PRO A 73 20.60 -11.21 -9.02
N LEU A 74 19.97 -10.04 -8.95
CA LEU A 74 19.52 -9.30 -10.11
C LEU A 74 20.64 -8.36 -10.55
N ARG A 75 21.08 -8.46 -11.82
CA ARG A 75 22.12 -7.55 -12.35
C ARG A 75 21.62 -6.11 -12.50
N TRP A 76 20.32 -5.92 -12.51
CA TRP A 76 19.64 -4.67 -12.79
C TRP A 76 19.02 -4.02 -11.54
N ALA A 77 19.09 -4.67 -10.37
CA ALA A 77 18.60 -4.09 -9.11
C ALA A 77 19.27 -4.66 -7.86
N VAL A 78 19.33 -3.84 -6.82
CA VAL A 78 19.70 -4.26 -5.45
C VAL A 78 18.44 -4.50 -4.63
N GLN A 79 18.42 -5.58 -3.86
CA GLN A 79 17.33 -5.86 -2.92
C GLN A 79 17.59 -5.17 -1.58
N LEU A 80 16.60 -4.42 -1.07
CA LEU A 80 16.68 -3.80 0.25
C LEU A 80 16.00 -4.67 1.33
N PRO A 81 16.50 -4.63 2.58
CA PRO A 81 15.82 -5.24 3.72
C PRO A 81 14.48 -4.53 3.95
N ALA A 82 13.42 -5.32 4.02
CA ALA A 82 12.04 -4.85 4.15
C ALA A 82 11.14 -5.98 4.66
N THR A 83 9.96 -5.63 5.20
CA THR A 83 8.97 -6.56 5.77
C THR A 83 7.57 -6.48 5.15
N TYR A 84 7.31 -5.46 4.32
CA TYR A 84 6.02 -5.23 3.67
C TYR A 84 5.96 -5.67 2.20
N GLY A 85 7.11 -6.05 1.64
CA GLY A 85 7.29 -6.51 0.27
C GLY A 85 8.76 -6.63 -0.06
N LEU A 86 9.06 -6.99 -1.30
CA LEU A 86 10.42 -6.92 -1.83
C LEU A 86 10.65 -5.52 -2.38
N VAL A 87 11.60 -4.80 -1.80
CA VAL A 87 12.03 -3.49 -2.28
C VAL A 87 13.24 -3.68 -3.17
N LEU A 88 13.14 -3.21 -4.41
CA LEU A 88 14.18 -3.24 -5.42
C LEU A 88 14.61 -1.81 -5.75
N VAL A 89 15.90 -1.53 -5.67
CA VAL A 89 16.50 -0.30 -6.20
C VAL A 89 17.14 -0.65 -7.54
N CYS A 90 16.48 -0.26 -8.63
CA CYS A 90 16.98 -0.50 -9.98
C CYS A 90 18.25 0.32 -10.22
N ILE A 91 19.09 -0.08 -11.18
CA ILE A 91 20.31 0.65 -11.51
C ILE A 91 20.04 2.03 -12.13
N SER A 92 18.87 2.21 -12.77
CA SER A 92 18.41 3.47 -13.34
C SER A 92 16.89 3.54 -13.39
N GLN A 93 16.34 4.73 -13.65
CA GLN A 93 14.90 4.93 -13.80
C GLN A 93 14.35 4.17 -15.02
N GLU A 94 15.07 4.16 -16.14
CA GLU A 94 14.66 3.48 -17.38
C GLU A 94 14.51 1.98 -17.16
N VAL A 95 15.40 1.39 -16.36
CA VAL A 95 15.29 -0.01 -15.93
C VAL A 95 14.06 -0.21 -15.06
N ALA A 96 13.82 0.66 -14.08
CA ALA A 96 12.63 0.57 -13.22
C ALA A 96 11.33 0.64 -14.05
N ASP A 97 11.24 1.59 -14.99
CA ASP A 97 10.08 1.77 -15.84
C ASP A 97 9.89 0.58 -16.81
N THR A 98 10.98 0.04 -17.36
CA THR A 98 10.95 -1.17 -18.22
C THR A 98 10.47 -2.40 -17.45
N VAL A 99 11.04 -2.66 -16.27
CA VAL A 99 10.67 -3.78 -15.39
C VAL A 99 9.21 -3.68 -15.00
N ARG A 100 8.79 -2.49 -14.55
CA ARG A 100 7.42 -2.23 -14.17
C ARG A 100 6.47 -2.46 -15.34
N GLY A 101 6.79 -1.95 -16.53
CA GLY A 101 5.99 -2.15 -17.74
C GLY A 101 5.80 -3.63 -18.07
N LYS A 102 6.88 -4.42 -18.03
CA LYS A 102 6.82 -5.87 -18.21
C LYS A 102 5.93 -6.55 -17.16
N LEU A 103 6.12 -6.25 -15.87
CA LEU A 103 5.33 -6.84 -14.80
C LEU A 103 3.84 -6.50 -14.93
N VAL A 104 3.52 -5.23 -15.23
CA VAL A 104 2.13 -4.76 -15.41
C VAL A 104 1.48 -5.47 -16.60
N SER A 105 2.21 -5.67 -17.70
CA SER A 105 1.71 -6.44 -18.86
C SER A 105 1.36 -7.90 -18.52
N GLN A 106 1.86 -8.40 -17.40
CA GLN A 106 1.63 -9.76 -16.88
C GLN A 106 0.71 -9.76 -15.64
N GLY A 107 0.02 -8.65 -15.35
CA GLY A 107 -0.91 -8.54 -14.23
C GLY A 107 -0.26 -8.40 -12.85
N VAL A 108 1.04 -8.09 -12.80
CA VAL A 108 1.76 -7.78 -11.55
C VAL A 108 1.96 -6.27 -11.49
N TYR A 109 1.49 -5.62 -10.42
CA TYR A 109 1.52 -4.17 -10.28
C TYR A 109 2.46 -3.73 -9.15
N PRO A 110 3.78 -3.58 -9.42
CA PRO A 110 4.71 -3.02 -8.45
C PRO A 110 4.33 -1.58 -8.09
N ALA A 111 4.43 -1.26 -6.80
CA ALA A 111 4.28 0.12 -6.34
C ALA A 111 5.58 0.90 -6.57
N ARG A 112 5.44 2.17 -6.98
CA ARG A 112 6.49 3.19 -6.81
C ARG A 112 6.21 3.92 -5.51
N LEU A 113 7.20 4.02 -4.64
CA LEU A 113 7.06 4.70 -3.35
C LEU A 113 7.71 6.08 -3.38
N TRP A 114 7.16 6.98 -2.57
CA TRP A 114 7.63 8.35 -2.33
C TRP A 114 7.86 9.17 -3.60
N PRO A 115 6.81 9.47 -4.38
CA PRO A 115 6.92 10.52 -5.38
C PRO A 115 7.41 11.79 -4.68
N GLN A 116 8.50 12.34 -5.19
CA GLN A 116 9.11 13.52 -4.60
C GLN A 116 8.33 14.77 -5.04
N PRO A 117 8.00 15.70 -4.13
CA PRO A 117 7.39 16.96 -4.50
C PRO A 117 8.36 17.81 -5.34
N GLU A 118 7.82 18.80 -6.05
CA GLU A 118 8.63 19.76 -6.79
C GLU A 118 9.61 20.48 -5.83
N GLY A 119 10.85 20.71 -6.28
CA GLY A 119 11.91 21.32 -5.47
C GLY A 119 12.62 20.35 -4.52
N SER A 120 12.30 19.06 -4.52
CA SER A 120 13.07 18.05 -3.79
C SER A 120 14.51 17.95 -4.30
N ARG A 121 15.40 17.43 -3.45
CA ARG A 121 16.80 17.26 -3.83
C ARG A 121 16.91 16.21 -4.93
N GLU A 122 17.87 16.42 -5.83
CA GLU A 122 18.10 15.52 -6.95
C GLU A 122 18.37 14.07 -6.50
N PRO A 123 19.19 13.79 -5.46
CA PRO A 123 19.41 12.42 -5.00
C PRO A 123 18.16 11.72 -4.48
N ASP A 124 17.24 12.46 -3.85
CA ASP A 124 15.99 11.91 -3.33
C ASP A 124 15.04 11.56 -4.49
N THR A 125 15.06 12.39 -5.54
CA THR A 125 14.28 12.19 -6.77
C THR A 125 14.81 11.01 -7.59
N ASP A 126 16.13 10.90 -7.77
CA ASP A 126 16.77 9.75 -8.43
C ASP A 126 16.40 8.44 -7.72
N LEU A 127 16.56 8.39 -6.39
CA LEU A 127 16.24 7.20 -5.62
C LEU A 127 14.75 6.83 -5.74
N ALA A 128 13.85 7.79 -5.58
CA ALA A 128 12.41 7.56 -5.72
C ALA A 128 12.03 7.00 -7.11
N ASN A 129 12.70 7.45 -8.16
CA ASN A 129 12.46 7.00 -9.53
C ASN A 129 12.97 5.59 -9.82
N ARG A 130 13.87 5.07 -8.99
CA ARG A 130 14.50 3.75 -9.15
C ARG A 130 13.90 2.68 -8.25
N ILE A 131 13.08 3.06 -7.27
CA ILE A 131 12.45 2.11 -6.33
C ILE A 131 11.22 1.45 -6.95
N LEU A 132 11.22 0.11 -6.92
CA LEU A 132 10.04 -0.73 -7.16
C LEU A 132 9.77 -1.60 -5.93
N VAL A 133 8.50 -1.69 -5.56
CA VAL A 133 8.06 -2.58 -4.47
C VAL A 133 7.14 -3.65 -5.00
N ILE A 134 7.59 -4.91 -4.89
CA ILE A 134 6.80 -6.09 -5.21
C ILE A 134 6.01 -6.49 -3.97
N HIS A 135 4.69 -6.51 -4.11
CA HIS A 135 3.79 -6.90 -3.03
C HIS A 135 3.91 -8.40 -2.74
N THR A 136 3.97 -8.71 -1.44
CA THR A 136 3.99 -10.10 -0.95
C THR A 136 2.89 -10.33 0.07
N ASP A 137 1.84 -9.51 0.05
CA ASP A 137 0.80 -9.53 1.08
C ASP A 137 0.00 -10.86 1.12
N HIS A 138 -0.85 -10.98 2.13
CA HIS A 138 -1.58 -12.20 2.45
C HIS A 138 -2.58 -12.64 1.36
N ARG A 139 -2.93 -11.77 0.41
CA ARG A 139 -3.81 -12.09 -0.70
C ARG A 139 -3.12 -12.91 -1.79
N TYR A 140 -1.78 -12.91 -1.81
CA TYR A 140 -1.01 -13.68 -2.78
C TYR A 140 -0.81 -15.12 -2.31
N THR A 141 -1.18 -16.06 -3.17
CA THR A 141 -0.87 -17.48 -3.02
C THR A 141 0.60 -17.77 -3.30
N ARG A 142 1.09 -18.92 -2.83
CA ARG A 142 2.46 -19.39 -3.12
C ARG A 142 2.73 -19.50 -4.62
N THR A 143 1.75 -20.00 -5.39
CA THR A 143 1.86 -20.13 -6.85
C THR A 143 2.00 -18.78 -7.55
N GLN A 144 1.23 -17.77 -7.12
CA GLN A 144 1.35 -16.42 -7.66
C GLN A 144 2.73 -15.82 -7.35
N ILE A 145 3.24 -15.97 -6.12
CA ILE A 145 4.59 -15.52 -5.77
C ILE A 145 5.66 -16.24 -6.61
N ALA A 146 5.50 -17.55 -6.86
CA ALA A 146 6.40 -18.29 -7.74
C ALA A 146 6.36 -17.74 -9.18
N GLY A 147 5.18 -17.36 -9.69
CA GLY A 147 5.04 -16.67 -10.98
C GLY A 147 5.80 -15.34 -11.01
N VAL A 148 5.68 -14.54 -9.96
CA VAL A 148 6.43 -13.27 -9.81
C VAL A 148 7.94 -13.51 -9.82
N VAL A 149 8.44 -14.55 -9.14
CA VAL A 149 9.86 -14.91 -9.18
C VAL A 149 10.32 -15.21 -10.61
N GLN A 150 9.53 -15.93 -11.40
CA GLN A 150 9.89 -16.22 -12.80
C GLN A 150 9.94 -14.96 -13.65
N LEU A 151 8.96 -14.06 -13.50
CA LEU A 151 8.94 -12.81 -14.24
C LEU A 151 10.15 -11.93 -13.94
N LEU A 152 10.59 -11.88 -12.67
CA LEU A 152 11.76 -11.11 -12.26
C LEU A 152 13.08 -11.70 -12.76
N LYS A 153 13.15 -13.00 -13.07
CA LYS A 153 14.36 -13.66 -13.62
C LYS A 153 14.61 -13.35 -15.10
N ILE A 154 13.56 -13.01 -15.85
CA ILE A 154 13.59 -12.85 -17.31
C ILE A 154 13.85 -11.39 -17.71
N VAL A 155 13.96 -10.49 -16.72
CA VAL A 155 14.42 -9.11 -16.92
C VAL A 155 15.93 -9.09 -17.01
#